data_AF-A0A1M5JTN0-F1
#
_entry.id   AF-A0A1M5JTN0-F1
#
_cell.length_a   1.000
_cell.length_b   1.000
_cell.length_c   1.000
_cell.angle_alpha   90.00
_cell.angle_beta   90.00
_cell.angle_gamma   90.00
#
_symmetry.space_group_name_H-M   'P 1'
#
loop_
_entity.id
_entity.type
_entity.pdbx_description
1 polymer ?
#
loop_
_entity_poly.entity_id
_entity_poly.type
_entity_poly.pdbx_seq_one_letter_code
_entity_poly.pdbx_strand_id
1 'polypeptide(L)'
;MLKPSINEVLSKIDNRYYLVGTVAKRAREIVDGSEPMVANKCKENKPVCIATQEVSEEKITYRLLTEEEIEIEEAKHQLEQASQIKED
;
A
#
# COMPACT_ATOMS: atom_id res chain seq x y z
N MET A 1 -17.67 8.17 12.83
CA MET A 1 -16.43 7.47 13.25
C MET A 1 -15.93 6.67 12.06
N LEU A 2 -14.62 6.74 11.77
CA LEU A 2 -14.01 5.79 10.82
C LEU A 2 -14.26 4.38 11.34
N LYS A 3 -14.73 3.50 10.46
CA LYS A 3 -14.78 2.07 10.68
C LYS A 3 -13.85 1.44 9.65
N PRO A 4 -12.93 0.55 10.05
CA PRO A 4 -12.72 -0.02 11.39
C PRO A 4 -12.05 0.94 12.38
N SER A 5 -12.04 0.56 13.67
CA SER A 5 -11.36 1.31 14.73
C SER A 5 -9.84 1.13 14.63
N ILE A 6 -9.08 2.14 15.07
CA ILE A 6 -7.61 2.10 14.98
C ILE A 6 -7.00 0.88 15.69
N ASN A 7 -7.62 0.43 16.79
CA ASN A 7 -7.12 -0.71 17.57
C ASN A 7 -7.29 -2.04 16.82
N GLU A 8 -8.37 -2.20 16.05
CA GLU A 8 -8.57 -3.38 15.20
C GLU A 8 -7.50 -3.45 14.11
N VAL A 9 -7.17 -2.30 13.51
CA VAL A 9 -6.15 -2.22 12.45
C VAL A 9 -4.74 -2.44 13.01
N LEU A 10 -4.45 -1.93 14.21
CA LEU A 10 -3.15 -2.14 14.87
C LEU A 10 -2.91 -3.60 15.28
N SER A 11 -3.95 -4.42 15.40
CA SER A 11 -3.77 -5.87 15.61
C SER A 11 -3.26 -6.61 14.35
N LYS A 12 -3.23 -5.93 13.19
CA LYS A 12 -2.78 -6.51 11.90
C LYS A 12 -1.37 -6.06 11.52
N ILE A 13 -0.99 -4.84 11.90
CA ILE A 13 0.35 -4.29 11.69
C ILE A 13 0.82 -3.68 13.01
N ASP A 14 1.76 -4.38 13.67
CA ASP A 14 2.22 -4.04 15.02
C ASP A 14 2.92 -2.68 15.13
N ASN A 15 3.47 -2.18 14.03
CA ASN A 15 4.16 -0.89 13.97
C ASN A 15 3.25 0.19 13.36
N ARG A 16 2.97 1.23 14.15
CA ARG A 16 2.14 2.38 13.76
C ARG A 16 2.66 3.11 12.52
N TYR A 17 3.98 3.26 12.38
CA TYR A 17 4.57 3.95 11.23
C TYR A 17 4.42 3.13 9.96
N TYR A 18 4.63 1.82 10.04
CA TYR A 18 4.41 0.93 8.89
C TYR A 18 2.94 0.87 8.51
N LEU A 19 2.03 0.85 9.49
CA LEU A 19 0.61 0.94 9.21
C LEU A 19 0.26 2.21 8.40
N VAL A 20 0.73 3.38 8.86
CA VAL A 20 0.48 4.65 8.17
C VAL A 20 1.08 4.65 6.76
N GLY A 21 2.32 4.16 6.60
CA GLY A 21 2.98 4.06 5.30
C GLY A 21 2.24 3.13 4.33
N THR A 22 1.84 1.94 4.78
CA THR A 22 1.10 0.96 3.98
C THR A 22 -0.26 1.51 3.55
N VAL A 23 -1.01 2.10 4.48
CA VAL A 23 -2.32 2.72 4.15
C VAL A 23 -2.16 3.89 3.18
N ALA A 24 -1.15 4.74 3.37
CA ALA A 24 -0.90 5.88 2.49
C ALA A 24 -0.51 5.43 1.07
N LYS A 25 0.41 4.47 0.95
CA LYS A 25 0.82 3.89 -0.33
C LYS A 25 -0.38 3.30 -1.06
N ARG A 26 -1.17 2.47 -0.37
CA ARG A 26 -2.35 1.87 -0.96
C ARG A 26 -3.42 2.89 -1.37
N ALA A 27 -3.68 3.88 -0.52
CA ALA A 27 -4.62 4.94 -0.84
C ALA A 27 -4.21 5.68 -2.12
N ARG A 28 -2.90 5.84 -2.37
CA ARG A 28 -2.38 6.42 -3.61
C ARG A 28 -2.64 5.53 -4.82
N GLU A 29 -2.42 4.22 -4.73
CA GLU A 29 -2.74 3.28 -5.80
C GLU A 29 -4.23 3.33 -6.18
N ILE A 30 -5.13 3.43 -5.20
CA ILE A 30 -6.57 3.58 -5.44
C ILE A 30 -6.88 4.90 -6.16
N VAL A 31 -6.19 5.99 -5.80
CA VAL A 31 -6.30 7.28 -6.51
C VAL A 31 -5.82 7.18 -7.95
N ASP A 32 -4.74 6.42 -8.19
CA ASP A 32 -4.17 6.21 -9.51
C ASP A 32 -4.98 5.19 -10.36
N GLY A 33 -6.10 4.67 -9.84
CA GLY A 33 -7.07 3.86 -10.57
C GLY A 33 -7.08 2.36 -10.21
N SER A 34 -6.33 1.94 -9.19
CA SER A 34 -6.35 0.56 -8.71
C SER A 34 -7.71 0.20 -8.13
N GLU A 35 -8.22 -0.98 -8.49
CA GLU A 35 -9.52 -1.45 -7.99
C GLU A 35 -9.46 -1.79 -6.48
N PRO A 36 -10.46 -1.36 -5.70
CA PRO A 36 -10.62 -1.79 -4.31
C PRO A 36 -10.79 -3.31 -4.18
N MET A 37 -10.07 -3.91 -3.22
CA MET A 37 -10.14 -5.35 -2.91
C MET A 37 -11.27 -5.72 -1.95
N VAL A 38 -11.95 -4.71 -1.39
CA VAL A 38 -13.05 -4.88 -0.44
C VAL A 38 -14.27 -4.10 -0.92
N ALA A 39 -15.45 -4.64 -0.63
CA ALA A 39 -16.70 -3.90 -0.82
C ALA A 39 -16.67 -2.66 0.08
N ASN A 40 -16.82 -1.48 -0.52
CA ASN A 40 -16.73 -0.24 0.22
C ASN A 40 -17.85 -0.15 1.28
N LYS A 41 -17.46 -0.24 2.56
CA LYS A 41 -18.38 -0.05 3.71
C LYS A 41 -18.35 1.40 4.21
N CYS A 42 -17.47 2.24 3.68
CA CYS A 42 -17.41 3.66 3.99
C CYS A 42 -18.49 4.41 3.18
N LYS A 43 -19.30 5.22 3.86
CA LYS A 43 -20.35 6.04 3.22
C LYS A 43 -19.84 6.93 2.09
N GLU A 44 -18.57 7.30 2.15
CA GLU A 44 -17.87 8.09 1.16
C GLU A 44 -16.73 7.23 0.63
N ASN A 45 -16.58 7.10 -0.70
CA ASN A 45 -15.50 6.36 -1.40
C ASN A 45 -14.12 7.03 -1.19
N LYS A 46 -13.74 7.30 0.06
CA LYS A 46 -12.46 7.91 0.41
C LYS A 46 -11.37 6.86 0.29
N PRO A 47 -10.33 7.06 -0.54
CA PRO A 47 -9.27 6.07 -0.75
C PRO A 47 -8.61 5.58 0.53
N VAL A 48 -8.35 6.49 1.48
CA VAL A 48 -7.78 6.16 2.79
C VAL A 48 -8.69 5.24 3.61
N CYS A 49 -10.01 5.42 3.51
CA CYS A 49 -10.98 4.60 4.24
C CYS A 49 -11.00 3.16 3.67
N ILE A 50 -10.98 3.05 2.34
CA ILE A 50 -10.92 1.77 1.63
C ILE A 50 -9.60 1.05 1.97
N ALA A 51 -8.45 1.73 1.86
CA ALA A 51 -7.15 1.16 2.19
C ALA A 51 -7.08 0.68 3.66
N THR A 52 -7.66 1.43 4.60
CA THR A 52 -7.73 1.01 6.01
C THR A 52 -8.59 -0.24 6.20
N GLN A 53 -9.69 -0.36 5.44
CA GLN A 53 -10.55 -1.53 5.45
C GLN A 53 -9.85 -2.75 4.84
N GLU A 54 -9.10 -2.57 3.75
CA GLU A 54 -8.30 -3.64 3.12
C GLU A 54 -7.25 -4.19 4.09
N VAL A 55 -6.58 -3.33 4.87
CA VAL A 55 -5.64 -3.76 5.92
C VAL A 55 -6.37 -4.52 7.04
N SER A 56 -7.53 -4.02 7.47
CA SER A 56 -8.31 -4.69 8.53
C SER A 56 -8.88 -6.04 8.13
N GLU A 57 -9.19 -6.23 6.84
CA GLU A 57 -9.65 -7.50 6.26
C GLU A 57 -8.48 -8.37 5.76
N GLU A 58 -7.24 -8.03 6.12
CA GLU A 58 -6.01 -8.77 5.77
C GLU A 58 -5.80 -8.97 4.26
N LYS A 59 -6.42 -8.13 3.43
CA LYS A 59 -6.17 -8.10 1.98
C LYS A 59 -4.82 -7.48 1.67
N ILE A 60 -4.35 -6.61 2.56
CA ILE A 60 -3.08 -5.92 2.45
C ILE A 60 -2.34 -6.05 3.77
N THR A 61 -1.05 -6.38 3.67
CA THR A 61 -0.15 -6.50 4.81
C THR A 61 1.14 -5.74 4.52
N TYR A 62 2.01 -5.70 5.52
CA TYR A 62 3.33 -5.11 5.41
C TYR A 62 4.39 -6.17 5.70
N ARG A 63 5.46 -6.17 4.91
CA ARG A 63 6.71 -6.84 5.23
C ARG A 63 7.89 -6.06 4.69
N LEU A 64 9.04 -6.25 5.32
CA LEU A 64 10.32 -5.81 4.75
C LEU A 64 10.70 -6.74 3.59
N LEU A 65 11.37 -6.17 2.59
CA LEU A 65 11.99 -6.91 1.50
C LEU A 65 13.23 -7.63 2.02
N THR A 66 13.56 -8.77 1.43
CA THR A 66 14.86 -9.43 1.64
C THR A 66 15.95 -8.70 0.86
N GLU A 67 17.22 -8.92 1.23
CA GLU A 67 18.35 -8.32 0.50
C GLU A 67 18.31 -8.67 -1.00
N GLU A 68 18.02 -9.94 -1.31
CA GLU A 68 17.88 -10.41 -2.69
C GLU A 68 16.77 -9.66 -3.45
N GLU A 69 15.62 -9.40 -2.81
CA GLU A 69 14.52 -8.65 -3.44
C GLU A 69 14.88 -7.18 -3.66
N ILE A 70 15.66 -6.58 -2.74
CA ILE A 70 16.17 -5.21 -2.86
C ILE A 70 17.13 -5.13 -4.05
N GLU A 71 18.11 -6.03 -4.14
CA GLU A 71 19.07 -6.09 -5.26
C GLU A 71 18.36 -6.22 -6.62
N ILE A 72 17.34 -7.07 -6.70
CA ILE A 72 16.55 -7.25 -7.92
C ILE A 72 15.82 -5.96 -8.31
N GLU A 73 15.18 -5.29 -7.35
CA GLU A 73 14.40 -4.09 -7.62
C GLU A 73 15.29 -2.89 -7.98
N GLU A 74 16.45 -2.76 -7.34
CA GLU A 74 17.47 -1.78 -7.69
C GLU A 74 18.03 -2.01 -9.09
N ALA A 75 18.32 -3.26 -9.47
CA ALA A 75 18.79 -3.60 -10.80
C ALA A 75 17.74 -3.26 -11.88
N LYS A 76 16.45 -3.56 -11.64
CA LYS A 76 15.37 -3.16 -12.55
C LYS A 76 15.30 -1.65 -12.74
N HIS A 77 15.34 -0.90 -11.64
CA HIS A 77 15.29 0.56 -11.68
C HIS A 77 16.48 1.16 -12.44
N GLN A 78 17.70 0.60 -12.27
CA GLN A 78 18.87 1.01 -13.06
C GLN A 78 18.69 0.73 -14.56
N LEU A 79 18.09 -0.40 -14.92
CA LEU A 79 17.79 -0.73 -16.31
C LEU A 79 16.75 0.22 -16.92
N GLU A 80 15.67 0.55 -16.20
CA GLU A 80 14.65 1.52 -16.66
C GLU A 80 15.26 2.89 -16.92
N GLN A 81 16.10 3.39 -16.00
CA GLN A 81 16.81 4.66 -16.19
C GLN A 81 17.77 4.62 -17.38
N ALA A 82 18.54 3.54 -17.54
CA ALA A 82 19.45 3.38 -18.66
C ALA A 82 18.73 3.29 -20.01
N SER A 83 17.48 2.81 -20.01
CA SER A 83 16.61 2.73 -21.19
C SER A 83 16.12 4.12 -21.60
N GLN A 84 15.65 4.91 -20.63
CA GLN A 84 15.20 6.29 -20.85
C GLN A 84 16.32 7.19 -21.37
N ILE A 85 17.56 7.04 -20.87
CA ILE A 85 18.72 7.83 -21.34
C ILE A 85 19.12 7.48 -22.79
N LYS A 86 18.78 6.29 -23.29
CA LYS A 86 19.12 5.86 -24.65
C LYS A 86 18.07 6.26 -25.70
N GLU A 87 16.87 6.59 -25.26
CA GLU A 87 15.77 7.02 -26.12
C GLU A 87 15.75 8.55 -26.36
N ASP A 88 16.51 9.32 -25.57
CA ASP A 88 16.79 10.75 -25.74
C ASP A 88 18.07 11.02 -26.57
#